data_AF-A0A9Q0YCD5-F1
#
_entry.id   AF-A0A9Q0YCD5-F1
#
_cell.length_a   1.000
_cell.length_b   1.000
_cell.length_c   1.000
_cell.angle_alpha   90.00
_cell.angle_beta   90.00
_cell.angle_gamma   90.00
#
_symmetry.space_group_name_H-M   'P 1'
#
loop_
_entity.id
_entity.type
_entity.pdbx_description
1 polymer ?
#
loop_
_entity_poly.entity_id
_entity_poly.type
_entity_poly.pdbx_seq_one_letter_code
_entity_poly.pdbx_strand_id
1 'polypeptide(L)' 'MASSMVQYVVVRGDLLHSLKWPTGAIIAQACHACTAVLHLYRDDENVVQYTSDLDNMHKVVLEVGIAIVFFFSFFL' A
#
# COMPACT_ATOMS: atom_id res chain seq x y z
N MET A 1 -0.06 25.20 3.06
CA MET A 1 0.82 24.12 3.58
C MET A 1 0.72 22.98 2.60
N ALA A 2 1.83 22.51 2.03
CA ALA A 2 1.78 21.36 1.13
C ALA A 2 1.28 20.15 1.95
N SER A 3 0.15 19.58 1.56
CA SER A 3 -0.32 18.33 2.13
C SER A 3 0.70 17.26 1.75
N SER A 4 1.38 16.66 2.72
CA SER A 4 2.28 15.53 2.45
C SER A 4 1.45 14.35 1.99
N MET A 5 1.66 13.88 0.76
CA MET A 5 0.94 12.72 0.22
C MET A 5 1.26 11.47 1.03
N VAL A 6 0.24 10.66 1.29
CA VAL A 6 0.38 9.41 2.03
C VAL A 6 -0.03 8.23 1.14
N GLN A 7 0.82 7.20 1.06
CA GLN A 7 0.44 5.94 0.46
C GLN A 7 -0.24 5.05 1.51
N TYR A 8 -1.53 4.80 1.33
CA TYR A 8 -2.25 3.82 2.12
C TYR A 8 -2.02 2.43 1.54
N VAL A 9 -1.86 1.44 2.42
CA VAL A 9 -1.68 0.03 2.07
C VAL A 9 -2.65 -0.78 2.92
N VAL A 10 -3.64 -1.40 2.29
CA VAL A 10 -4.63 -2.22 2.98
C VAL A 10 -4.23 -3.69 2.87
N VAL A 11 -4.02 -4.32 4.02
CA VAL A 11 -3.64 -5.73 4.14
C VAL A 11 -4.79 -6.58 4.69
N ARG A 12 -4.84 -7.84 4.30
CA ARG A 12 -5.82 -8.80 4.81
C ARG A 12 -5.32 -9.47 6.09
N GLY A 13 -5.96 -9.13 7.22
CA GLY A 13 -5.64 -9.69 8.54
C GLY A 13 -6.01 -11.16 8.69
N ASP A 14 -7.10 -11.60 8.04
CA ASP A 14 -7.52 -13.01 8.06
C ASP A 14 -6.50 -13.95 7.45
N LEU A 15 -5.73 -13.50 6.45
CA LEU A 15 -4.64 -14.30 5.88
C LEU A 15 -3.63 -14.67 6.97
N LEU A 16 -3.28 -13.73 7.84
CA LEU A 16 -2.34 -13.94 8.95
C LEU A 16 -2.98 -14.71 10.10
N HIS A 17 -4.13 -14.24 10.59
CA HIS A 17 -4.71 -14.72 11.85
C HIS A 17 -5.53 -16.00 11.70
N SER A 18 -6.30 -16.13 10.61
CA SER A 18 -7.22 -17.25 10.37
C SER A 18 -6.61 -18.32 9.48
N LEU A 19 -6.00 -17.90 8.37
CA LEU A 19 -5.47 -18.79 7.33
C LEU A 19 -3.98 -19.10 7.49
N LYS A 20 -3.34 -18.54 8.53
CA LYS A 20 -1.96 -18.86 8.95
C LYS A 20 -0.91 -18.69 7.85
N TRP A 21 -1.10 -17.70 6.97
CA TRP A 21 -0.06 -17.31 6.02
C TRP A 21 1.18 -16.83 6.78
N PRO A 22 2.39 -17.13 6.27
CA PRO A 22 3.60 -16.62 6.89
C PRO A 22 3.66 -15.10 6.77
N THR A 23 4.15 -14.41 7.80
CA THR A 23 4.29 -12.94 7.80
C THR A 23 5.03 -12.43 6.57
N GLY A 24 6.06 -13.16 6.12
CA GLY A 24 6.79 -12.82 4.89
C GLY A 24 5.93 -12.78 3.63
N ALA A 25 4.90 -13.64 3.52
CA ALA A 25 3.98 -13.60 2.38
C ALA A 25 3.08 -12.36 2.42
N ILE A 26 2.63 -11.94 3.60
CA ILE A 26 1.83 -10.71 3.76
C ILE A 26 2.67 -9.47 3.37
N ILE A 27 3.92 -9.42 3.83
CA ILE A 27 4.87 -8.36 3.48
C ILE A 27 5.10 -8.33 1.97
N ALA A 28 5.37 -9.47 1.34
CA ALA A 28 5.62 -9.57 -0.10
C ALA A 28 4.42 -9.05 -0.92
N GLN A 29 3.19 -9.36 -0.51
CA GLN A 29 1.99 -8.85 -1.18
C GLN A 29 1.80 -7.34 -0.99
N ALA A 30 2.06 -6.81 0.20
CA ALA A 30 2.04 -5.37 0.44
C ALA A 30 3.06 -4.63 -0.43
N CYS A 31 4.29 -5.15 -0.53
CA CYS A 31 5.32 -4.63 -1.44
C CYS A 31 4.86 -4.67 -2.90
N HIS A 32 4.32 -5.80 -3.36
CA HIS A 32 3.81 -5.94 -4.71
C HIS A 32 2.70 -4.93 -5.03
N ALA A 33 1.74 -4.73 -4.11
CA ALA A 33 0.68 -3.74 -4.27
C ALA A 33 1.22 -2.30 -4.37
N CYS A 34 2.19 -1.93 -3.52
CA CYS A 34 2.84 -0.62 -3.59
C CYS A 34 3.54 -0.40 -4.94
N THR A 35 4.34 -1.36 -5.38
CA THR A 35 5.08 -1.28 -6.66
C THR A 35 4.14 -1.24 -7.86
N ALA A 36 3.08 -2.06 -7.85
CA ALA A 36 2.10 -2.09 -8.93
C ALA A 36 1.42 -0.72 -9.11
N VAL A 37 0.99 -0.09 -8.00
CA VAL A 37 0.33 1.22 -8.03
C VAL A 37 1.29 2.31 -8.53
N LEU A 38 2.53 2.33 -8.03
CA LEU A 38 3.56 3.26 -8.50
C LEU A 38 3.88 3.07 -10.00
N HIS A 39 3.82 1.83 -10.51
CA HIS A 39 4.10 1.55 -11.91
C HIS A 39 2.92 1.87 -12.83
N LEU A 40 1.71 1.42 -12.48
CA LEU A 40 0.50 1.57 -13.30
C LEU A 40 0.05 3.02 -13.40
N TYR A 41 0.26 3.81 -12.34
CA TYR A 41 -0.16 5.21 -12.24
C TYR A 41 1.03 6.17 -12.17
N ARG A 42 2.19 5.79 -12.71
CA ARG A 42 3.43 6.59 -12.63
C ARG A 42 3.30 8.05 -13.12
N ASP A 43 2.35 8.30 -14.01
CA ASP A 43 2.10 9.60 -14.65
C ASP A 43 0.94 10.37 -13.96
N ASP A 44 0.31 9.81 -12.91
CA ASP A 44 -0.71 10.47 -12.09
C ASP A 44 -0.09 11.53 -11.18
N GLU A 45 -0.71 12.70 -11.07
CA GLU A 45 -0.20 13.83 -10.27
C GLU A 45 0.09 13.45 -8.81
N ASN A 46 -0.74 12.58 -8.22
CA ASN A 46 -0.57 12.14 -6.83
C ASN A 46 0.66 11.25 -6.67
N VAL A 47 0.93 10.38 -7.65
CA VAL A 47 2.10 9.49 -7.65
C VAL A 47 3.37 10.30 -7.88
N VAL A 48 3.33 11.26 -8.81
CA VAL A 48 4.45 12.18 -9.06
C VAL A 48 4.76 13.00 -7.80
N GLN A 49 3.73 13.58 -7.16
CA GLN A 49 3.91 14.34 -5.92
C GLN A 49 4.48 13.44 -4.80
N TYR A 50 3.94 12.23 -4.64
CA TYR A 50 4.40 11.28 -3.63
C TYR A 50 5.85 10.81 -3.84
N THR A 51 6.27 10.61 -5.09
CA THR A 51 7.62 10.12 -5.43
C THR A 51 8.66 11.22 -5.61
N SER A 52 8.25 12.49 -5.56
CA SER A 52 9.14 13.65 -5.71
C SER A 52 10.07 13.89 -4.51
N ASP A 53 9.70 13.39 -3.33
CA ASP A 53 10.47 13.53 -2.09
C ASP A 53 10.59 12.17 -1.39
N LEU A 54 11.54 11.35 -1.89
CA LEU A 54 11.72 9.97 -1.43
C LEU A 54 12.13 9.86 0.05
N ASP A 55 12.83 10.87 0.57
CA ASP A 55 13.31 10.88 1.96
C ASP A 55 12.18 11.15 2.97
N ASN A 56 11.08 11.76 2.53
CA ASN A 56 9.90 12.07 3.36
C ASN A 56 8.63 11.31 2.95
N MET A 57 8.76 10.20 2.20
CA MET A 57 7.63 9.34 1.85
C MET A 57 6.96 8.77 3.11
N HIS A 58 5.64 8.91 3.18
CA HIS A 58 4.85 8.35 4.28
C HIS A 58 3.97 7.18 3.81
N LYS A 59 3.90 6.12 4.61
CA LYS A 59 3.06 4.95 4.35
C LYS A 59 2.23 4.62 5.57
N VAL A 60 0.93 4.41 5.38
CA VAL A 60 0.01 3.96 6.41
C VAL A 60 -0.53 2.59 6.04
N VAL A 61 -0.28 1.60 6.90
CA VAL A 61 -0.76 0.23 6.71
C VAL A 61 -2.02 0.04 7.55
N LEU A 62 -3.12 -0.35 6.89
CA LEU A 62 -4.40 -0.65 7.50
C LEU A 62 -4.74 -2.12 7.32
N GLU A 63 -5.39 -2.72 8.31
CA GLU A 63 -5.84 -4.10 8.26
C GLU A 63 -7.35 -4.18 8.01
N VAL A 64 -7.76 -5.14 7.17
CA VAL A 64 -9.17 -5.53 7.01
C VAL A 64 -9.36 -7.02 7.30
N GLY A 65 -10.48 -7.34 7.96
CA GLY A 65 -10.77 -8.69 8.42
C GLY A 65 -11.20 -9.65 7.31
N ILE A 66 -12.11 -9.25 6.42
CA ILE A 66 -12.56 -10.06 5.28
C ILE A 66 -12.71 -9.13 4.08
N ALA A 67 -12.08 -9.46 2.96
CA ALA A 67 -12.19 -8.71 1.73
C ALA A 67 -12.31 -9.66 0.53
N ILE A 68 -13.23 -9.33 -0.38
CA ILE A 68 -13.34 -9.94 -1.72
C ILE A 68 -12.15 -9.52 -2.60
N VAL A 69 -11.44 -8.44 -2.23
CA VAL A 69 -10.33 -7.89 -2.99
C VAL A 69 -8.99 -8.09 -2.29
N PHE A 70 -7.97 -8.42 -3.09
CA PHE A 70 -6.58 -8.53 -2.67
C PHE A 70 -6.00 -7.15 -2.36
N PHE A 71 -4.95 -7.15 -1.53
CA PHE A 71 -4.14 -5.99 -1.12
C PHE A 71 -4.25 -4.77 -2.03
N PHE A 72 -4.72 -3.64 -1.48
CA PHE A 72 -4.85 -2.38 -2.21
C PHE A 72 -3.83 -1.37 -1.73
N SER A 73 -3.30 -0.58 -2.67
CA SER A 73 -2.56 0.63 -2.33
C SER A 73 -3.11 1.82 -3.11
N PHE A 74 -3.19 2.99 -2.48
CA PHE A 74 -3.67 4.22 -3.09
C PHE A 74 -3.14 5.45 -2.34
N PHE A 75 -3.26 6.63 -2.93
CA PHE A 75 -2.77 7.90 -2.38
C PHE A 75 -3.91 8.76 -1.85
N LEU A 76 -3.68 9.42 -0.71
CA LEU A 76 -4.56 10.41 -0.07
C LEU A 76 -3.73 11.56 0.48
#